data_AF-F8NFM9-F1
#
_entry.id   AF-F8NFM9-F1
#
_cell.length_a   1.000
_cell.length_b   1.000
_cell.length_c   1.000
_cell.angle_alpha   90.00
_cell.angle_beta   90.00
_cell.angle_gamma   90.00
#
_symmetry.space_group_name_H-M   'P 1'
#
loop_
_entity.id
_entity.type
_entity.pdbx_description
1 polymer ?
#
loop_
_entity_poly.entity_id
_entity_poly.type
_entity_poly.pdbx_seq_one_letter_code
_entity_poly.pdbx_strand_id
1 'polypeptide(L)'
;MASPFTRNDIEIATRAADHFTRLYYTTYDSITRVNDLPKFYRPTSSLTWNGTPFQGVDGIEKLIQGMPSTKHEVQSFDCHPIPGSQPPSLLLTISGNVTHGRGPAGNPTAILNKSLDGQPRVFSQTFMLVPDPTTPPTKVGEVAKYFVNADAMRFVG
;
A
#
# COMPACT_ATOMS: atom_id res chain seq x y z
N MET A 1 28.81 9.70 -9.11
CA MET A 1 27.70 9.22 -9.97
C MET A 1 27.14 7.97 -9.34
N ALA A 2 25.81 7.84 -9.21
CA ALA A 2 25.20 6.60 -8.74
C ALA A 2 25.51 5.49 -9.77
N SER A 3 25.89 4.30 -9.31
CA SER A 3 26.09 3.15 -10.19
C SER A 3 24.80 2.85 -10.97
N PRO A 4 24.86 2.53 -12.27
CA PRO A 4 23.68 2.19 -13.04
C PRO A 4 23.04 0.91 -12.48
N PHE A 5 21.71 0.84 -12.50
CA PHE A 5 21.00 -0.37 -12.10
C PHE A 5 21.37 -1.54 -12.99
N THR A 6 21.55 -2.70 -12.38
CA THR A 6 21.72 -3.95 -13.11
C THR A 6 20.35 -4.52 -13.50
N ARG A 7 20.34 -5.43 -14.48
CA ARG A 7 19.11 -6.18 -14.82
C ARG A 7 18.53 -6.89 -13.59
N ASN A 8 19.40 -7.42 -12.73
CA ASN A 8 19.00 -8.11 -11.51
C ASN A 8 18.28 -7.16 -10.52
N ASP A 9 18.72 -5.90 -10.41
CA ASP A 9 18.06 -4.92 -9.54
C ASP A 9 16.64 -4.61 -10.03
N ILE A 10 16.46 -4.51 -11.35
CA ILE A 10 15.14 -4.30 -11.98
C ILE A 10 14.23 -5.51 -11.74
N GLU A 11 14.75 -6.73 -11.87
CA GLU A 11 13.98 -7.95 -11.63
C GLU A 11 13.57 -8.09 -10.15
N ILE A 12 14.47 -7.76 -9.21
CA ILE A 12 14.18 -7.75 -7.77
C ILE A 12 13.09 -6.72 -7.47
N ALA A 13 13.23 -5.50 -7.99
CA ALA A 13 12.27 -4.43 -7.82
C ALA A 13 10.87 -4.81 -8.32
N THR A 14 10.79 -5.43 -9.50
CA THR A 14 9.53 -5.87 -10.10
C THR A 14 8.85 -6.94 -9.25
N ARG A 15 9.60 -7.99 -8.84
CA ARG A 15 9.07 -9.07 -8.00
C ARG A 15 8.65 -8.58 -6.62
N ALA A 16 9.43 -7.67 -6.02
CA ALA A 16 9.12 -7.07 -4.73
C ALA A 16 7.85 -6.22 -4.78
N ALA A 17 7.67 -5.42 -5.84
CA ALA A 17 6.47 -4.60 -6.03
C ALA A 17 5.21 -5.43 -6.23
N ASP A 18 5.25 -6.47 -7.07
CA ASP A 18 4.13 -7.39 -7.26
C ASP A 18 3.73 -8.07 -5.95
N HIS A 19 4.73 -8.64 -5.25
CA HIS A 19 4.49 -9.32 -3.99
C HIS A 19 3.96 -8.39 -2.90
N PHE A 20 4.56 -7.19 -2.77
CA PHE A 20 4.10 -6.17 -1.82
C PHE A 20 2.66 -5.75 -2.12
N THR A 21 2.35 -5.45 -3.39
CA THR A 21 1.00 -5.02 -3.80
C THR A 21 -0.03 -6.07 -3.43
N ARG A 22 0.20 -7.33 -3.79
CA ARG A 22 -0.72 -8.43 -3.46
C ARG A 22 -0.91 -8.56 -1.94
N LEU A 23 0.20 -8.60 -1.20
CA LEU A 23 0.16 -8.84 0.24
C LEU A 23 -0.49 -7.67 0.99
N TYR A 24 -0.10 -6.43 0.66
CA TYR A 24 -0.58 -5.22 1.31
C TYR A 24 -2.09 -5.08 1.18
N TYR A 25 -2.66 -5.15 -0.03
CA TYR A 25 -4.12 -5.01 -0.19
C TYR A 25 -4.89 -6.22 0.31
N THR A 26 -4.34 -7.43 0.22
CA THR A 26 -4.94 -8.62 0.87
C THR A 26 -5.03 -8.42 2.39
N THR A 27 -3.98 -7.87 3.01
CA THR A 27 -3.99 -7.55 4.44
C THR A 27 -4.92 -6.38 4.76
N TYR A 28 -4.96 -5.34 3.91
CA TYR A 28 -5.84 -4.19 4.08
C TYR A 28 -7.30 -4.65 4.14
N ASP A 29 -7.70 -5.55 3.25
CA ASP A 29 -9.08 -6.05 3.16
C ASP A 29 -9.41 -7.16 4.15
N SER A 30 -8.44 -7.61 4.96
CA SER A 30 -8.65 -8.69 5.91
C SER A 30 -9.41 -8.23 7.16
N ILE A 31 -10.05 -9.18 7.85
CA ILE A 31 -10.67 -8.93 9.17
C ILE A 31 -9.64 -8.61 10.27
N THR A 32 -8.37 -8.97 10.06
CA THR A 32 -7.26 -8.76 11.01
C THR A 32 -6.46 -7.50 10.70
N ARG A 33 -6.89 -6.69 9.72
CA ARG A 33 -6.14 -5.53 9.21
C ARG A 33 -5.65 -4.55 10.27
N VAL A 34 -6.40 -4.36 11.36
CA VAL A 34 -6.02 -3.46 12.47
C VAL A 34 -4.71 -3.91 13.11
N ASN A 35 -4.47 -5.23 13.20
CA ASN A 35 -3.26 -5.79 13.79
C ASN A 35 -2.15 -6.04 12.77
N ASP A 36 -2.54 -6.36 11.53
CA ASP A 36 -1.59 -6.85 10.52
C ASP A 36 -1.07 -5.75 9.59
N LEU A 37 -1.91 -4.77 9.21
CA LEU A 37 -1.50 -3.69 8.30
C LEU A 37 -0.42 -2.78 8.93
N PRO A 38 -0.44 -2.46 10.24
CA PRO A 38 0.63 -1.66 10.83
C PRO A 38 2.02 -2.31 10.76
N LYS A 39 2.13 -3.63 10.58
CA LYS A 39 3.41 -4.36 10.47
C LYS A 39 4.22 -3.98 9.22
N PHE A 40 3.58 -3.39 8.22
CA PHE A 40 4.24 -2.86 7.02
C PHE A 40 4.97 -1.54 7.29
N TYR A 41 4.66 -0.87 8.40
CA TYR A 41 5.18 0.46 8.74
C TYR A 41 6.24 0.36 9.86
N ARG A 42 6.95 1.46 10.07
CA ARG A 42 7.93 1.69 11.14
C ARG A 42 7.56 2.99 11.86
N PRO A 43 8.08 3.27 13.06
CA PRO A 43 7.78 4.54 13.76
C PRO A 43 8.10 5.80 12.94
N THR A 44 9.11 5.72 12.06
CA THR A 44 9.52 6.80 11.16
C THR A 44 8.74 6.88 9.85
N SER A 45 7.87 5.91 9.56
CA SER A 45 7.06 5.92 8.34
C SER A 45 6.08 7.07 8.31
N SER A 46 6.02 7.79 7.20
CA SER A 46 5.03 8.85 6.99
C SER A 46 3.89 8.33 6.12
N LEU A 47 2.65 8.75 6.40
CA LEU A 47 1.54 8.48 5.49
C LEU A 47 0.59 9.68 5.37
N THR A 48 -0.03 9.84 4.21
CA THR A 48 -1.04 10.86 3.95
C THR A 48 -2.26 10.21 3.33
N TRP A 49 -3.44 10.39 3.94
CA TRP A 49 -4.71 9.86 3.45
C TRP A 49 -5.64 11.02 3.10
N ASN A 50 -5.93 11.21 1.81
CA ASN A 50 -6.72 12.33 1.28
C ASN A 50 -6.26 13.70 1.84
N GLY A 51 -4.94 13.92 1.90
CA GLY A 51 -4.33 15.15 2.42
C GLY A 51 -4.19 15.22 3.95
N THR A 52 -4.73 14.25 4.69
CA THR A 52 -4.58 14.17 6.15
C THR A 52 -3.32 13.40 6.52
N PRO A 53 -2.35 14.00 7.24
CA PRO A 53 -1.11 13.32 7.60
C PRO A 53 -1.30 12.39 8.81
N PHE A 54 -0.62 11.25 8.78
CA PHE A 54 -0.42 10.36 9.93
C PHE A 54 1.05 9.90 9.95
N GLN A 55 1.48 9.40 11.09
CA GLN A 55 2.86 9.01 11.32
C GLN A 55 2.93 7.66 12.04
N GLY A 56 3.82 6.81 11.53
CA GLY A 56 4.22 5.56 12.14
C GLY A 56 3.11 4.52 12.25
N VAL A 57 3.41 3.49 13.05
CA VAL A 57 2.53 2.36 13.36
C VAL A 57 1.21 2.84 14.00
N ASP A 58 1.30 3.73 14.98
CA ASP A 58 0.13 4.27 15.68
C ASP A 58 -0.77 5.08 14.74
N GLY A 59 -0.17 5.81 13.79
CA GLY A 59 -0.91 6.61 12.81
C GLY A 59 -1.74 5.76 11.86
N ILE A 60 -1.15 4.71 11.28
CA ILE A 60 -1.88 3.77 10.43
C ILE A 60 -2.92 2.98 11.23
N GLU A 61 -2.60 2.54 12.46
CA GLU A 61 -3.57 1.85 13.30
C GLU A 61 -4.81 2.71 13.55
N LYS A 62 -4.61 3.97 13.96
CA LYS A 62 -5.70 4.94 14.19
C LYS A 62 -6.54 5.15 12.93
N LEU A 63 -5.91 5.30 11.76
CA LEU A 63 -6.61 5.45 10.48
C LEU A 63 -7.51 4.25 10.18
N ILE A 64 -6.98 3.04 10.35
CA ILE A 64 -7.65 1.80 9.97
C ILE A 64 -8.76 1.41 10.96
N GLN A 65 -8.58 1.70 12.25
CA GLN A 65 -9.62 1.53 13.28
C GLN A 65 -10.85 2.42 13.01
N GLY A 66 -10.64 3.64 12.52
CA GLY A 66 -11.72 4.57 12.19
C GLY A 66 -12.38 4.32 10.84
N MET A 67 -11.86 3.39 10.04
CA MET A 67 -12.33 3.13 8.68
C MET A 67 -13.28 1.92 8.65
N PRO A 68 -14.32 1.90 7.81
CA PRO A 68 -15.09 0.69 7.52
C PRO A 68 -14.22 -0.39 6.86
N SER A 69 -14.68 -1.65 6.83
CA SER A 69 -14.04 -2.71 6.02
C SER A 69 -13.86 -2.25 4.58
N THR A 70 -12.80 -2.71 3.92
CA THR A 70 -12.52 -2.34 2.53
C THR A 70 -12.53 -3.56 1.63
N LYS A 71 -12.71 -3.32 0.34
CA LYS A 71 -12.42 -4.25 -0.73
C LYS A 71 -11.77 -3.49 -1.87
N HIS A 72 -10.50 -3.76 -2.12
CA HIS A 72 -9.71 -3.18 -3.17
C HIS A 72 -9.74 -4.06 -4.42
N GLU A 73 -9.82 -3.41 -5.56
CA GLU A 73 -9.60 -3.99 -6.89
C GLU A 73 -8.47 -3.21 -7.53
N VAL A 74 -7.25 -3.75 -7.41
CA VAL A 74 -6.05 -3.16 -8.02
C VAL A 74 -6.14 -3.37 -9.54
N GLN A 75 -6.09 -2.28 -10.29
CA GLN A 75 -6.18 -2.32 -11.75
C GLN A 75 -4.80 -2.27 -12.41
N SER A 76 -3.90 -1.47 -11.86
CA SER A 76 -2.53 -1.36 -12.35
C SER A 76 -1.59 -0.87 -11.26
N PHE A 77 -0.33 -1.23 -11.40
CA PHE A 77 0.75 -0.67 -10.61
C PHE A 77 2.01 -0.54 -11.48
N ASP A 78 2.90 0.33 -11.05
CA ASP A 78 4.20 0.57 -11.67
C ASP A 78 5.27 0.81 -10.60
N CYS A 79 6.49 0.37 -10.85
CA CYS A 79 7.59 0.36 -9.89
C CYS A 79 8.88 0.91 -10.48
N HIS A 80 9.48 1.88 -9.80
CA HIS A 80 10.78 2.43 -10.13
C HIS A 80 11.79 2.18 -9.00
N PRO A 81 12.95 1.55 -9.28
CA PRO A 81 14.01 1.45 -8.29
C PRO A 81 14.67 2.83 -8.04
N ILE A 82 15.00 3.11 -6.79
CA ILE A 82 15.68 4.30 -6.31
C ILE A 82 17.11 3.91 -5.89
N PRO A 83 18.16 4.58 -6.42
CA PRO A 83 19.54 4.26 -6.05
C PRO A 83 19.84 4.62 -4.59
N GLY A 84 20.82 3.93 -3.99
CA GLY A 84 21.34 4.27 -2.66
C GLY A 84 21.28 3.15 -1.62
N SER A 85 20.61 2.03 -1.93
CA SER A 85 20.60 0.82 -1.11
C SER A 85 20.75 -0.43 -1.98
N GLN A 86 21.19 -1.55 -1.39
CA GLN A 86 21.22 -2.86 -2.03
C GLN A 86 20.47 -3.87 -1.14
N PRO A 87 19.29 -4.37 -1.53
CA PRO A 87 18.56 -4.07 -2.76
C PRO A 87 18.05 -2.61 -2.83
N PRO A 88 17.67 -2.09 -4.01
CA PRO A 88 17.24 -0.69 -4.16
C PRO A 88 15.93 -0.42 -3.41
N SER A 89 15.76 0.80 -2.93
CA SER A 89 14.46 1.28 -2.47
C SER A 89 13.52 1.42 -3.66
N LEU A 90 12.20 1.39 -3.46
CA LEU A 90 11.23 1.34 -4.55
C LEU A 90 10.24 2.50 -4.46
N LEU A 91 9.99 3.18 -5.58
CA LEU A 91 8.83 4.04 -5.76
C LEU A 91 7.74 3.24 -6.47
N LEU A 92 6.67 2.92 -5.75
CA LEU A 92 5.57 2.12 -6.25
C LEU A 92 4.33 3.01 -6.39
N THR A 93 3.73 3.05 -7.58
CA THR A 93 2.47 3.76 -7.82
C THR A 93 1.40 2.75 -8.20
N ILE A 94 0.25 2.82 -7.53
CA ILE A 94 -0.87 1.90 -7.71
C ILE A 94 -2.14 2.71 -7.99
N SER A 95 -2.98 2.18 -8.88
CA SER A 95 -4.32 2.68 -9.13
C SER A 95 -5.34 1.54 -9.16
N GLY A 96 -6.55 1.84 -8.73
CA GLY A 96 -7.64 0.88 -8.74
C GLY A 96 -8.91 1.44 -8.14
N ASN A 97 -9.82 0.56 -7.77
CA ASN A 97 -11.05 0.92 -7.08
C ASN A 97 -11.04 0.39 -5.66
N VAL A 98 -11.67 1.12 -4.74
CA VAL A 98 -11.92 0.65 -3.38
C VAL A 98 -13.37 0.85 -3.01
N THR A 99 -13.97 -0.22 -2.49
CA THR A 99 -15.31 -0.20 -1.89
C THR A 99 -15.18 -0.21 -0.37
N HIS A 100 -15.88 0.68 0.31
CA HIS A 100 -15.91 0.74 1.77
C HIS A 100 -17.21 0.14 2.33
N GLY A 101 -17.12 -0.48 3.50
CA GLY A 101 -18.22 -1.14 4.19
C GLY A 101 -18.77 -2.33 3.39
N ARG A 102 -20.11 -2.44 3.36
CA ARG A 102 -20.84 -3.48 2.63
C ARG A 102 -21.18 -3.08 1.18
N GLY A 103 -20.57 -2.02 0.67
CA GLY A 103 -20.88 -1.46 -0.64
C GLY A 103 -22.31 -0.90 -0.73
N PRO A 104 -22.84 -0.67 -1.95
CA PRO A 104 -24.19 -0.13 -2.15
C PRO A 104 -25.29 -1.04 -1.58
N ALA A 105 -25.05 -2.36 -1.54
CA ALA A 105 -25.96 -3.34 -0.97
C ALA A 105 -26.12 -3.21 0.56
N GLY A 106 -25.21 -2.49 1.23
CA GLY A 106 -25.31 -2.18 2.66
C GLY A 106 -26.22 -1.00 3.00
N ASN A 107 -26.64 -0.22 2.00
CA ASN A 107 -27.43 0.98 2.22
C ASN A 107 -28.89 0.64 2.57
N PRO A 108 -29.55 1.39 3.48
CA PRO A 108 -30.98 1.24 3.70
C PRO A 108 -31.77 1.37 2.40
N THR A 109 -32.77 0.51 2.20
CA THR A 109 -33.59 0.45 0.98
C THR A 109 -34.26 1.76 0.61
N ALA A 110 -34.50 2.65 1.59
CA ALA A 110 -35.07 3.98 1.36
C ALA A 110 -34.14 5.00 0.66
N ILE A 111 -32.82 4.73 0.57
CA ILE A 111 -31.80 5.69 0.09
C ILE A 111 -31.03 5.15 -1.15
N LEU A 112 -31.48 4.01 -1.70
CA LEU A 112 -30.73 3.18 -2.65
C LEU A 112 -30.27 3.94 -3.92
N ASN A 113 -31.03 4.94 -4.36
CA ASN A 113 -30.80 5.62 -5.66
C ASN A 113 -30.13 7.01 -5.55
N LYS A 114 -29.79 7.49 -4.35
CA LYS A 114 -29.16 8.82 -4.16
C LYS A 114 -27.94 8.83 -3.25
N SER A 115 -27.67 7.75 -2.51
CA SER A 115 -26.52 7.72 -1.61
C SER A 115 -25.22 7.45 -2.37
N LEU A 116 -24.25 8.35 -2.20
CA LEU A 116 -22.85 8.14 -2.62
C LEU A 116 -22.10 7.21 -1.65
N ASP A 117 -22.71 6.87 -0.51
CA ASP A 117 -22.09 6.01 0.48
C ASP A 117 -22.03 4.57 -0.01
N GLY A 118 -20.90 3.93 0.25
CA GLY A 118 -20.63 2.56 -0.18
C GLY A 118 -20.35 2.39 -1.68
N GLN A 119 -20.46 3.42 -2.51
CA GLN A 119 -20.06 3.32 -3.92
C GLN A 119 -18.54 3.11 -4.06
N PRO A 120 -18.08 2.27 -5.00
CA PRO A 120 -16.66 2.15 -5.32
C PRO A 120 -16.08 3.51 -5.72
N ARG A 121 -14.87 3.81 -5.25
CA ARG A 121 -14.14 5.03 -5.61
C ARG A 121 -12.81 4.67 -6.23
N VAL A 122 -12.45 5.38 -7.29
CA VAL A 122 -11.11 5.26 -7.88
C VAL A 122 -10.11 5.88 -6.91
N PHE A 123 -9.01 5.18 -6.68
CA PHE A 123 -7.92 5.68 -5.85
C PHE A 123 -6.59 5.64 -6.63
N SER A 124 -5.68 6.50 -6.19
CA SER A 124 -4.27 6.44 -6.53
C SER A 124 -3.48 6.44 -5.23
N GLN A 125 -2.56 5.50 -5.10
CA GLN A 125 -1.70 5.35 -3.94
C GLN A 125 -0.24 5.20 -4.37
N THR A 126 0.64 5.98 -3.75
CA THR A 126 2.07 5.92 -4.00
C THR A 126 2.79 5.53 -2.73
N PHE A 127 3.72 4.58 -2.82
CA PHE A 127 4.58 4.16 -1.73
C PHE A 127 6.04 4.43 -2.06
N MET A 128 6.81 4.81 -1.05
CA MET A 128 8.26 4.64 -1.01
C MET A 128 8.56 3.44 -0.11
N LEU A 129 9.03 2.35 -0.70
CA LEU A 129 9.42 1.14 0.02
C LEU A 129 10.93 1.14 0.24
N VAL A 130 11.36 0.79 1.45
CA VAL A 130 12.77 0.70 1.82
C VAL A 130 13.06 -0.74 2.27
N PRO A 131 14.18 -1.34 1.81
CA PRO A 131 14.56 -2.66 2.27
C PRO A 131 14.83 -2.66 3.76
N ASP A 132 14.37 -3.70 4.46
CA ASP A 132 14.63 -3.84 5.89
C ASP A 132 16.10 -4.22 6.10
N PRO A 133 16.93 -3.35 6.71
CA PRO A 133 18.36 -3.59 6.86
C PRO A 133 18.69 -4.74 7.82
N THR A 134 17.72 -5.17 8.62
CA THR A 134 17.87 -6.29 9.56
C THR A 134 17.61 -7.65 8.91
N THR A 135 17.08 -7.67 7.69
CA THR A 135 16.82 -8.91 6.97
C THR A 135 18.12 -9.41 6.34
N PRO A 136 18.51 -10.68 6.57
CA PRO A 136 19.67 -11.25 5.92
C PRO A 136 19.63 -11.07 4.40
N PRO A 137 20.79 -11.03 3.71
CA PRO A 137 20.82 -10.99 2.26
C PRO A 137 19.94 -12.08 1.68
N THR A 138 18.93 -11.68 0.91
CA THR A 138 17.93 -12.59 0.37
C THR A 138 18.63 -13.67 -0.46
N LYS A 139 18.30 -14.93 -0.19
CA LYS A 139 18.79 -16.04 -1.02
C LYS A 139 18.21 -15.91 -2.43
N VAL A 140 18.89 -16.49 -3.42
CA VAL A 140 18.40 -16.51 -4.80
C VAL A 140 16.99 -17.11 -4.84
N GLY A 141 16.00 -16.30 -5.25
CA GLY A 141 14.59 -16.70 -5.33
C GLY A 141 13.70 -16.20 -4.19
N GLU A 142 14.26 -15.67 -3.11
CA GLU A 142 13.51 -15.10 -1.99
C GLU A 142 13.31 -13.59 -2.21
N VAL A 143 12.11 -13.07 -1.88
CA VAL A 143 11.78 -11.64 -2.05
C VAL A 143 12.29 -10.87 -0.85
N ALA A 144 13.08 -9.82 -1.09
CA ALA A 144 13.60 -9.00 0.00
C ALA A 144 12.44 -8.40 0.81
N LYS A 145 12.63 -8.32 2.13
CA LYS A 145 11.62 -7.73 3.02
C LYS A 145 11.70 -6.21 2.92
N TYR A 146 10.60 -5.59 2.50
CA TYR A 146 10.46 -4.14 2.47
C TYR A 146 9.51 -3.68 3.55
N PHE A 147 9.71 -2.44 4.00
CA PHE A 147 8.73 -1.70 4.80
C PHE A 147 8.38 -0.38 4.09
N VAL A 148 7.23 0.18 4.45
CA VAL A 148 6.74 1.45 3.93
C VAL A 148 7.49 2.58 4.63
N ASN A 149 8.25 3.38 3.89
CA ASN A 149 8.87 4.60 4.41
C ASN A 149 7.94 5.81 4.23
N ALA A 150 7.27 5.88 3.09
CA ALA A 150 6.25 6.89 2.80
C ALA A 150 5.06 6.25 2.08
N ASP A 151 3.86 6.75 2.35
CA ASP A 151 2.60 6.33 1.74
C ASP A 151 1.71 7.56 1.48
N ALA A 152 1.21 7.71 0.26
CA ALA A 152 0.29 8.77 -0.09
C ALA A 152 -0.90 8.19 -0.85
N MET A 153 -2.06 8.16 -0.20
CA MET A 153 -3.32 7.68 -0.75
C MET A 153 -4.28 8.84 -0.98
N ARG A 154 -4.91 8.87 -2.15
CA ARG A 154 -6.01 9.79 -2.46
C ARG A 154 -7.05 9.16 -3.37
N PHE A 155 -8.30 9.59 -3.21
CA PHE A 155 -9.30 9.38 -4.25
C PHE A 155 -9.01 10.26 -5.47
N VAL A 156 -9.37 9.76 -6.65
CA VAL A 156 -9.21 10.44 -7.93
C VAL A 156 -10.51 10.31 -8.73
N GLY A 157 -10.87 11.34 -9.49
CA GLY A 157 -12.16 11.43 -10.18
C GLY A 157 -13.04 12.50 -9.56
#